data_AF-A0A9E2U4Y7-F1
#
_entry.id   AF-A0A9E2U4Y7-F1
#
_cell.length_a   1.000
_cell.length_b   1.000
_cell.length_c   1.000
_cell.angle_alpha   90.00
_cell.angle_beta   90.00
_cell.angle_gamma   90.00
#
_symmetry.space_group_name_H-M   'P 1'
#
loop_
_entity.id
_entity.type
_entity.pdbx_description
1 polymer ?
#
loop_
_entity_poly.entity_id
_entity_poly.type
_entity_poly.pdbx_seq_one_letter_code
_entity_poly.pdbx_strand_id
1 'polypeptide(L)'
;MDAREERLARNEVVFRSVNERIEQTAASARGGTDESHVFEFVCECSNADCNLLLPMTVAEYESVRAIPTLFVVAHGHELPEIETVVLRKGAYQAVTKRGEAAEFVTERDPRRRT
;
A
#
# COMPACT_ATOMS: atom_id res chain seq x y z
N MET A 1 -5.01 19.62 -6.44
CA MET A 1 -5.21 18.23 -6.92
C MET A 1 -6.28 18.29 -7.98
N ASP A 2 -5.99 17.79 -9.17
CA ASP A 2 -6.98 17.71 -10.24
C ASP A 2 -7.84 16.44 -10.12
N ALA A 3 -8.91 16.35 -10.91
CA ALA A 3 -9.83 15.22 -10.87
C ALA A 3 -9.19 13.88 -11.28
N ARG A 4 -8.12 13.91 -12.10
CA ARG A 4 -7.39 12.69 -12.50
C ARG A 4 -6.57 12.20 -11.31
N GLU A 5 -5.78 13.08 -10.71
CA GLU A 5 -4.93 12.78 -9.56
C GLU A 5 -5.77 12.28 -8.38
N GLU A 6 -6.91 12.93 -8.08
CA GLU A 6 -7.81 12.50 -7.01
C GLU A 6 -8.34 11.07 -7.24
N ARG A 7 -8.73 10.76 -8.48
CA ARG A 7 -9.18 9.40 -8.85
C ARG A 7 -8.06 8.38 -8.68
N LEU A 8 -6.83 8.72 -9.07
CA LEU A 8 -5.68 7.84 -8.91
C LEU A 8 -5.40 7.57 -7.42
N ALA A 9 -5.38 8.62 -6.59
CA ALA A 9 -5.21 8.51 -5.14
C ALA A 9 -6.33 7.70 -4.46
N ARG A 10 -7.57 7.85 -4.94
CA ARG A 10 -8.72 7.09 -4.44
C ARG A 10 -8.57 5.59 -4.70
N ASN A 11 -8.07 5.21 -5.88
CA ASN A 11 -7.85 3.79 -6.20
C ASN A 11 -6.84 3.16 -5.24
N GLU A 12 -5.74 3.85 -4.95
CA GLU A 12 -4.72 3.36 -4.02
C GLU A 12 -5.28 3.18 -2.60
N VAL A 13 -6.11 4.12 -2.12
CA VAL A 13 -6.80 4.01 -0.81
C VAL A 13 -7.70 2.77 -0.74
N VAL A 14 -8.35 2.39 -1.85
CA VAL A 14 -9.18 1.18 -1.92
C VAL A 14 -8.32 -0.07 -1.76
N PHE A 15 -7.22 -0.18 -2.50
CA PHE A 15 -6.33 -1.34 -2.40
C PHE A 15 -5.65 -1.44 -1.04
N ARG A 16 -5.25 -0.31 -0.45
CA ARG A 16 -4.76 -0.27 0.94
C ARG A 16 -5.78 -0.89 1.91
N SER A 17 -7.05 -0.53 1.78
CA SER A 17 -8.10 -1.07 2.65
C SER A 17 -8.28 -2.59 2.49
N VAL A 18 -7.97 -3.14 1.31
CA VAL A 18 -7.94 -4.60 1.09
C VAL A 18 -6.75 -5.22 1.82
N ASN A 19 -5.56 -4.64 1.67
CA ASN A 19 -4.35 -5.15 2.30
C ASN A 19 -4.38 -5.07 3.83
N GLU A 20 -4.96 -4.03 4.42
CA GLU A 20 -5.18 -3.95 5.87
C GLU A 20 -6.06 -5.10 6.38
N ARG A 21 -7.02 -5.59 5.59
CA ARG A 21 -7.82 -6.78 5.95
C ARG A 21 -7.04 -8.08 5.80
N ILE A 22 -6.18 -8.17 4.78
CA ILE A 22 -5.26 -9.31 4.60
C ILE A 22 -4.31 -9.40 5.79
N GLU A 23 -3.71 -8.28 6.19
CA GLU A 23 -2.83 -8.17 7.35
C GLU A 23 -3.53 -8.63 8.64
N GLN A 24 -4.71 -8.09 8.95
CA GLN A 24 -5.47 -8.48 10.14
C GLN A 24 -5.78 -9.98 10.19
N THR A 25 -6.11 -10.56 9.03
CA THR A 25 -6.39 -12.00 8.90
C THR A 25 -5.11 -12.82 9.08
N ALA A 26 -4.01 -12.39 8.45
CA ALA A 26 -2.69 -13.01 8.55
C ALA A 26 -2.17 -13.01 9.99
N ALA A 27 -2.26 -11.88 10.69
CA ALA A 27 -1.87 -11.73 12.09
C ALA A 27 -2.69 -12.66 13.01
N SER A 28 -3.99 -12.80 12.75
CA SER A 28 -4.90 -13.64 13.56
C SER A 28 -4.71 -15.14 13.34
N ALA A 29 -4.33 -15.58 12.14
CA ALA A 29 -4.31 -17.00 11.76
C ALA A 29 -3.14 -17.82 12.37
N ARG A 30 -2.07 -17.17 12.84
CA ARG A 30 -0.82 -17.86 13.26
C ARG A 30 -0.40 -17.60 14.71
N GLY A 31 -1.25 -16.95 15.52
CA GLY A 31 -0.93 -16.70 16.94
C GLY A 31 0.36 -15.88 17.16
N GLY A 32 0.77 -15.08 16.17
CA GLY A 32 1.90 -14.16 16.27
C GLY A 32 3.32 -14.75 16.27
N THR A 33 3.53 -15.99 15.81
CA THR A 33 4.82 -16.70 16.05
C THR A 33 5.80 -16.79 14.87
N ASP A 34 5.38 -16.51 13.63
CA ASP A 34 6.29 -16.58 12.46
C ASP A 34 6.23 -15.29 11.62
N GLU A 35 7.07 -14.31 11.99
CA GLU A 35 7.26 -13.06 11.25
C GLU A 35 7.91 -13.25 9.88
N SER A 36 8.45 -14.44 9.60
CA SER A 36 9.08 -14.77 8.31
C SER A 36 8.08 -15.33 7.29
N HIS A 37 6.84 -15.61 7.70
CA HIS A 37 5.83 -16.13 6.78
C HIS A 37 5.47 -15.09 5.72
N VAL A 38 5.51 -15.53 4.47
CA VAL A 38 5.18 -14.71 3.30
C VAL A 38 3.71 -14.89 2.95
N PHE A 39 2.98 -13.78 2.85
CA PHE A 39 1.60 -13.72 2.42
C PHE A 39 1.49 -13.02 1.06
N GLU A 40 0.33 -13.14 0.43
CA GLU A 40 0.00 -12.45 -0.82
C GLU A 40 -0.79 -11.18 -0.53
N PHE A 41 -0.13 -10.03 -0.69
CA PHE A 41 -0.78 -8.71 -0.65
C PHE A 41 -1.16 -8.25 -2.05
N VAL A 42 -2.19 -7.43 -2.20
CA VAL A 42 -2.57 -6.86 -3.50
C VAL A 42 -1.70 -5.65 -3.81
N CYS A 43 -1.30 -5.49 -5.07
CA CYS A 43 -0.62 -4.28 -5.53
C CYS A 43 -1.51 -3.05 -5.35
N GLU A 44 -1.01 -2.03 -4.65
CA GLU A 44 -1.76 -0.82 -4.27
C GLU A 44 -1.68 0.31 -5.30
N CYS A 45 -1.22 0.03 -6.52
CA CYS A 45 -1.06 1.05 -7.54
C CYS A 45 -2.40 1.70 -7.92
N SER A 46 -2.35 2.86 -8.57
CA SER A 46 -3.56 3.59 -8.97
C SER A 46 -4.38 2.93 -10.09
N ASN A 47 -3.95 1.80 -10.66
CA ASN A 47 -4.71 1.07 -11.67
C ASN A 47 -5.86 0.29 -11.02
N ALA A 48 -7.10 0.70 -11.30
CA ALA A 48 -8.31 0.07 -10.75
C ALA A 48 -8.49 -1.40 -11.15
N ASP A 49 -7.89 -1.82 -12.27
CA ASP A 49 -7.98 -3.20 -12.77
C ASP A 49 -6.78 -4.06 -12.34
N CYS A 50 -5.92 -3.55 -11.46
CA CYS A 50 -4.76 -4.31 -10.99
C CYS A 50 -5.19 -5.47 -10.08
N ASN A 51 -4.65 -6.66 -10.38
CA ASN A 51 -4.88 -7.89 -9.63
C ASN A 51 -3.57 -8.62 -9.27
N LEU A 52 -2.44 -7.93 -9.37
CA LEU A 52 -1.15 -8.54 -9.03
C LEU A 52 -1.04 -8.75 -7.53
N LEU A 53 -0.51 -9.92 -7.17
CA LEU A 53 -0.20 -10.30 -5.81
C LEU A 53 1.30 -10.12 -5.55
N LEU A 54 1.61 -9.52 -4.41
CA LEU A 54 2.93 -9.14 -3.95
C LEU A 54 3.31 -10.02 -2.76
N PRO A 55 4.24 -10.97 -2.93
CA PRO A 55 4.72 -11.77 -1.82
C PRO A 55 5.53 -10.89 -0.86
N MET A 56 5.06 -10.77 0.39
CA MET A 56 5.78 -10.10 1.48
C MET A 56 5.32 -10.61 2.85
N THR A 57 6.14 -10.40 3.88
CA THR A 57 5.73 -10.71 5.26
C THR A 57 4.82 -9.61 5.82
N VAL A 58 4.10 -9.94 6.89
CA VAL A 58 3.31 -8.93 7.64
C VAL A 58 4.21 -7.80 8.14
N ALA A 59 5.40 -8.13 8.66
CA ALA A 59 6.35 -7.11 9.15
C ALA A 59 6.82 -6.16 8.03
N GLU A 60 7.01 -6.69 6.82
CA GLU A 60 7.36 -5.88 5.65
C GLU A 60 6.23 -4.91 5.28
N TYR A 61 4.99 -5.40 5.21
CA TYR A 61 3.83 -4.58 4.93
C TYR A 61 3.62 -3.50 6.02
N GLU A 62 3.72 -3.88 7.30
CA GLU A 62 3.61 -2.97 8.44
C GLU A 62 4.67 -1.86 8.40
N SER A 63 5.90 -2.18 8.01
CA SER A 63 6.97 -1.16 7.90
C SER A 63 6.64 -0.06 6.87
N VAL A 64 5.97 -0.42 5.78
CA VAL A 64 5.49 0.54 4.78
C VAL A 64 4.27 1.29 5.31
N ARG A 65 3.32 0.58 5.92
CA ARG A 65 2.08 1.16 6.44
C ARG A 65 2.22 2.04 7.67
N ALA A 66 3.38 2.01 8.34
CA ALA A 66 3.75 2.97 9.36
C ALA A 66 3.72 4.43 8.87
N ILE A 67 3.80 4.66 7.55
CA ILE A 67 3.73 5.98 6.95
C ILE A 67 2.47 6.08 6.07
N PRO A 68 1.48 6.95 6.39
CA PRO A 68 0.20 7.06 5.68
C PRO A 68 0.31 7.41 4.19
N THR A 69 1.44 7.95 3.75
CA THR A 69 1.67 8.36 2.35
C THR A 69 2.36 7.28 1.53
N LEU A 70 2.74 6.15 2.12
CA LEU A 70 3.37 5.04 1.43
C LEU A 70 2.38 3.96 0.99
N PHE A 71 2.69 3.38 -0.17
CA PHE A 71 1.95 2.29 -0.79
C PHE A 71 2.90 1.22 -1.34
N VAL A 72 2.48 -0.05 -1.28
CA VAL A 72 3.23 -1.17 -1.88
C VAL A 72 2.74 -1.46 -3.29
N VAL A 73 3.64 -1.40 -4.28
CA VAL A 73 3.29 -1.59 -5.69
C VAL A 73 4.24 -2.57 -6.37
N ALA A 74 3.79 -3.22 -7.44
CA ALA A 74 4.65 -4.02 -8.30
C ALA A 74 5.69 -3.13 -9.01
N HIS A 75 6.82 -3.72 -9.40
CA HIS A 75 7.80 -3.01 -10.24
C HIS A 75 7.17 -2.59 -11.57
N GLY A 76 7.38 -1.34 -11.99
CA GLY A 76 6.79 -0.78 -13.21
C GLY A 76 5.36 -0.27 -13.05
N HIS A 77 4.75 -0.43 -11.87
CA HIS A 77 3.41 0.08 -11.55
C HIS A 77 3.43 1.42 -10.81
N GLU A 78 4.61 2.00 -10.55
CA GLU A 78 4.71 3.38 -10.10
C GLU A 78 4.20 4.35 -11.16
N LEU A 79 3.69 5.50 -10.73
CA LEU A 79 3.37 6.63 -11.61
C LEU A 79 4.34 7.79 -11.35
N PRO A 80 5.48 7.88 -12.06
CA PRO A 80 6.53 8.87 -11.79
C PRO A 80 6.05 10.33 -11.84
N GLU A 81 4.95 10.60 -12.54
CA GLU A 81 4.29 11.91 -12.60
C GLU A 81 3.83 12.40 -11.21
N ILE A 82 3.40 11.48 -10.33
CA ILE A 82 2.73 11.82 -9.05
C ILE A 82 3.31 11.09 -7.84
N GLU A 83 4.22 10.15 -8.06
CA GLU A 83 4.84 9.30 -7.02
C GLU A 83 6.36 9.36 -7.04
N THR A 84 6.96 8.88 -5.96
CA THR A 84 8.40 8.58 -5.92
C THR A 84 8.63 7.25 -5.26
N VAL A 85 9.44 6.41 -5.90
CA VAL A 85 9.90 5.15 -5.33
C VAL A 85 10.90 5.46 -4.21
N VAL A 86 10.59 5.01 -2.99
CA VAL A 86 11.44 5.21 -1.80
C VAL A 86 12.13 3.93 -1.35
N LEU A 87 11.65 2.78 -1.79
CA LEU A 87 12.20 1.45 -1.47
C LEU A 87 11.95 0.51 -2.64
N ARG A 88 12.92 -0.34 -2.96
CA ARG A 88 12.75 -1.51 -3.83
C ARG A 88 13.13 -2.76 -3.05
N LYS A 89 12.26 -3.77 -3.02
CA LYS A 89 12.50 -5.00 -2.24
C LYS A 89 11.77 -6.20 -2.85
N GLY A 90 12.53 -7.25 -3.17
CA GLY A 90 11.96 -8.48 -3.72
C GLY A 90 11.03 -8.21 -4.92
N ALA A 91 9.79 -8.67 -4.81
CA ALA A 91 8.77 -8.52 -5.84
C ALA A 91 8.01 -7.17 -5.83
N TYR A 92 8.30 -6.28 -4.88
CA TYR A 92 7.57 -5.02 -4.72
C TYR A 92 8.51 -3.81 -4.58
N GLN A 93 7.89 -2.63 -4.60
CA GLN A 93 8.51 -1.37 -4.25
C GLN A 93 7.53 -0.54 -3.42
N ALA A 94 8.06 0.35 -2.57
CA ALA A 94 7.25 1.33 -1.86
C ALA A 94 7.31 2.67 -2.60
N VAL A 95 6.15 3.26 -2.86
CA VAL A 95 6.01 4.59 -3.44
C VAL A 95 5.40 5.56 -2.44
N THR A 96 5.77 6.83 -2.53
CA THR A 96 5.18 7.91 -1.72
C THR A 96 4.42 8.92 -2.57
N LYS A 97 3.26 9.37 -2.09
CA LYS A 97 2.52 10.52 -2.64
C LYS A 97 3.12 11.84 -2.15
N ARG A 98 2.92 12.90 -2.91
CA ARG A 98 3.38 14.27 -2.59
C ARG A 98 2.24 15.28 -2.71
N GLY A 99 2.43 16.47 -2.14
CA GLY A 99 1.48 17.58 -2.23
C GLY A 99 0.08 17.22 -1.73
N GLU A 100 -0.95 17.74 -2.39
CA GLU A 100 -2.36 17.51 -2.03
C GLU A 100 -2.76 16.03 -2.07
N ALA A 101 -2.13 15.20 -2.92
CA ALA A 101 -2.35 13.75 -2.91
C ALA A 101 -1.92 13.10 -1.60
N ALA A 102 -0.80 13.56 -1.03
CA ALA A 102 -0.31 13.07 0.25
C ALA A 102 -1.28 13.39 1.39
N GLU A 103 -1.85 14.60 1.39
CA GLU A 103 -2.87 15.02 2.36
C GLU A 103 -4.13 14.15 2.21
N PHE A 104 -4.63 13.99 0.98
CA PHE A 104 -5.82 13.19 0.68
C PHE A 104 -5.73 11.74 1.19
N VAL A 105 -4.60 11.06 0.94
CA VAL A 105 -4.40 9.66 1.36
C VAL A 105 -4.11 9.54 2.85
N THR A 106 -3.56 10.59 3.47
CA THR A 106 -3.32 10.64 4.92
C THR A 106 -4.64 10.81 5.66
N GLU A 107 -5.53 11.69 5.21
CA GLU A 107 -6.87 11.87 5.78
C GLU A 107 -7.73 10.62 5.74
N ARG A 108 -7.50 9.76 4.74
CA ARG A 108 -8.22 8.50 4.51
C ARG A 108 -7.45 7.28 5.01
N ASP A 109 -6.41 7.49 5.83
CA ASP A 109 -5.72 6.38 6.46
C ASP A 109 -6.66 5.68 7.46
N PRO A 110 -6.98 4.37 7.28
CA PRO A 110 -7.84 3.65 8.21
C PRO A 110 -7.28 3.61 9.65
N ARG A 111 -5.97 3.83 9.83
CA ARG A 111 -5.29 3.83 11.14
C ARG A 111 -5.39 5.19 11.87
N ARG A 112 -5.94 6.23 11.24
CA ARG A 112 -6.00 7.59 11.82
C ARG A 112 -7.08 7.80 12.88
N ARG A 113 -7.90 6.78 13.19
CA ARG A 113 -8.91 6.86 14.26
C ARG A 113 -8.29 6.50 15.61
N THR A 114 -8.03 7.51 16.43
CA THR A 114 -8.14 7.44 17.90
C THR A 114 -9.05 8.55 18.36
#